data_AF-A0A950XD33-F1
#
_entry.id   AF-A0A950XD33-F1
#
_cell.length_a   1.000
_cell.length_b   1.000
_cell.length_c   1.000
_cell.angle_alpha   90.00
_cell.angle_beta   90.00
_cell.angle_gamma   90.00
#
_symmetry.space_group_name_H-M   'P 1'
#
loop_
_entity.id
_entity.type
_entity.pdbx_description
1 polymer ?
#
loop_
_entity_poly.entity_id
_entity_poly.type
_entity_poly.pdbx_seq_one_letter_code
_entity_poly.pdbx_strand_id
1 'polypeptide(L)'
;MIRNAKDLSPDQKAAIESLLERQLLETEDISVRAIPPTRISDERKHELVQQLKMYFAEVDARRKPGSSEEAEDIIDEAIRSVRRGYRSH
;
A
#
# COMPACT_ATOMS: atom_id res chain seq x y z
N MET A 1 21.76 -4.36 -2.12
CA MET A 1 22.59 -3.18 -1.86
C MET A 1 21.65 -2.03 -1.58
N ILE A 2 21.83 -1.37 -0.44
CA ILE A 2 21.07 -0.16 -0.08
C ILE A 2 21.92 1.03 -0.52
N ARG A 3 21.36 1.96 -1.30
CA ARG A 3 22.00 3.21 -1.70
C ARG A 3 21.18 4.37 -1.18
N ASN A 4 21.85 5.43 -0.74
CA ASN A 4 21.15 6.65 -0.37
C ASN A 4 20.72 7.39 -1.65
N ALA A 5 19.57 8.06 -1.63
CA ALA A 5 19.00 8.72 -2.80
C ALA A 5 19.92 9.79 -3.39
N LYS A 6 20.69 10.48 -2.55
CA LYS A 6 21.71 11.46 -2.97
C LYS A 6 22.86 10.87 -3.81
N ASP A 7 23.10 9.56 -3.69
CA ASP A 7 24.20 8.86 -4.34
C ASP A 7 23.77 8.21 -5.69
N LEU A 8 22.54 8.50 -6.14
CA LEU A 8 21.99 8.02 -7.41
C LEU A 8 22.34 8.98 -8.55
N SER A 9 22.58 8.44 -9.75
CA SER A 9 22.67 9.30 -10.93
C SER A 9 21.32 9.97 -11.23
N PRO A 10 21.29 11.12 -11.92
CA PRO A 10 20.04 11.78 -12.30
C PRO A 10 19.07 10.85 -13.04
N ASP A 11 19.59 10.03 -13.96
CA ASP A 11 18.80 9.05 -14.72
C ASP A 11 18.20 7.96 -13.82
N GLN A 12 18.98 7.46 -12.84
CA GLN A 12 18.51 6.47 -11.88
C GLN A 12 17.42 7.05 -10.98
N LYS A 13 17.62 8.28 -10.50
CA LYS A 13 16.65 8.98 -9.66
C LYS A 13 15.33 9.19 -10.41
N ALA A 14 15.39 9.71 -11.64
CA ALA A 14 14.21 9.94 -12.48
C ALA A 14 13.42 8.65 -12.78
N ALA A 15 14.12 7.54 -13.04
CA ALA A 15 13.46 6.25 -13.28
C ALA A 15 12.72 5.72 -12.04
N ILE A 16 13.31 5.89 -10.85
CA ILE A 16 12.70 5.45 -9.59
C ILE A 16 11.53 6.36 -9.19
N GLU A 17 11.67 7.68 -9.36
CA GLU A 17 10.59 8.64 -9.11
C GLU A 17 9.39 8.39 -10.02
N SER A 18 9.62 8.02 -11.28
CA SER A 18 8.57 7.60 -12.22
C SER A 18 7.83 6.35 -11.74
N LEU A 19 8.56 5.34 -11.23
CA LEU A 19 7.95 4.11 -10.70
C LEU A 19 7.19 4.31 -9.38
N LEU A 20 7.61 5.28 -8.57
CA LEU A 20 6.98 5.60 -7.29
C LEU A 20 5.88 6.68 -7.41
N GLU A 21 5.76 7.32 -8.57
CA GLU A 21 4.88 8.46 -8.85
C GLU A 21 5.07 9.63 -7.85
N ARG A 22 6.28 9.78 -7.32
CA ARG A 22 6.65 10.84 -6.37
C ARG A 22 8.14 11.17 -6.42
N GLN A 23 8.50 12.32 -5.89
CA GLN A 23 9.91 12.69 -5.69
C GLN A 23 10.54 11.91 -4.54
N LEU A 24 11.83 11.62 -4.68
CA LEU A 24 12.65 10.99 -3.65
C LEU A 24 13.27 12.07 -2.74
N LEU A 25 13.24 11.82 -1.43
CA LEU A 25 13.96 12.68 -0.49
C LEU A 25 15.45 12.34 -0.54
N GLU A 26 16.31 13.36 -0.44
CA GLU A 26 17.76 13.18 -0.49
C GLU A 26 18.31 12.23 0.60
N THR A 27 17.61 12.13 1.72
CA THR A 27 17.99 11.25 2.85
C THR A 27 17.41 9.85 2.75
N GLU A 28 16.62 9.55 1.72
CA GLU A 28 15.90 8.28 1.59
C GLU A 28 16.86 7.14 1.21
N ASP A 29 16.74 6.01 1.91
CA ASP A 29 17.52 4.81 1.61
C ASP A 29 16.75 3.91 0.63
N ILE A 30 17.37 3.62 -0.52
CA ILE A 30 16.77 2.89 -1.62
C ILE A 30 17.43 1.53 -1.81
N SER A 31 16.62 0.48 -1.86
CA SER A 31 17.06 -0.90 -2.15
C SER A 31 16.30 -1.45 -3.34
N VAL A 32 16.96 -1.56 -4.50
CA VAL A 32 16.40 -2.25 -5.67
C VAL A 32 16.66 -3.76 -5.53
N ARG A 33 15.60 -4.56 -5.56
CA ARG A 33 15.68 -6.03 -5.57
C ARG A 33 14.99 -6.57 -6.80
N ALA A 34 15.71 -7.37 -7.58
CA ALA A 34 15.08 -8.21 -8.60
C ALA A 34 14.39 -9.37 -7.89
N ILE A 35 13.06 -9.46 -8.01
CA ILE A 35 12.30 -10.60 -7.53
C ILE A 35 12.31 -11.62 -8.68
N PRO A 36 12.90 -12.81 -8.51
CA PRO A 36 12.89 -13.82 -9.56
C PRO A 36 11.44 -14.21 -9.85
N PRO A 37 11.05 -14.41 -11.13
CA PRO A 37 9.73 -14.89 -11.45
C PRO A 37 9.51 -16.22 -10.76
N THR A 38 8.47 -16.29 -9.94
CA THR A 38 8.14 -17.49 -9.17
C THR A 38 7.80 -18.60 -10.15
N ARG A 39 8.59 -19.68 -10.16
CA ARG A 39 8.34 -20.88 -10.97
C ARG A 39 7.23 -21.71 -10.35
N ILE A 40 6.03 -21.17 -10.35
CA ILE A 40 4.82 -21.86 -9.91
C ILE A 40 4.14 -22.40 -11.17
N SER A 41 3.78 -23.69 -11.18
CA SER A 41 2.97 -24.26 -12.25
C SER A 41 1.62 -23.54 -12.34
N ASP A 42 1.00 -23.51 -13.51
CA ASP A 42 -0.27 -22.81 -13.67
C ASP A 42 -1.39 -23.46 -12.84
N GLU A 43 -1.34 -24.78 -12.65
CA GLU A 43 -2.20 -25.53 -11.71
C GLU A 43 -2.05 -25.01 -10.29
N ARG A 44 -0.80 -24.88 -9.80
CA ARG A 44 -0.53 -24.41 -8.45
C ARG A 44 -0.90 -22.94 -8.27
N LYS A 45 -0.77 -22.11 -9.32
CA LYS A 45 -1.30 -20.74 -9.29
C LYS A 45 -2.81 -20.74 -9.13
N HIS A 46 -3.52 -21.60 -9.86
CA HIS A 46 -4.98 -21.68 -9.77
C HIS A 46 -5.42 -22.08 -8.37
N GLU A 47 -4.79 -23.10 -7.77
CA GLU A 47 -5.04 -23.52 -6.39
C GLU A 47 -4.85 -22.37 -5.39
N LEU A 48 -3.74 -21.63 -5.49
CA LEU A 48 -3.44 -20.50 -4.62
C LEU A 48 -4.48 -19.39 -4.76
N VAL A 49 -4.92 -19.09 -5.99
CA VAL A 49 -5.97 -18.09 -6.24
C VAL A 49 -7.29 -18.53 -5.61
N GLN A 50 -7.66 -19.81 -5.70
CA GLN A 50 -8.88 -20.31 -5.05
C GLN A 50 -8.79 -20.22 -3.52
N GLN A 51 -7.64 -20.58 -2.93
CA GLN A 51 -7.41 -20.44 -1.49
C GLN A 51 -7.51 -18.99 -1.03
N LEU A 52 -6.92 -18.05 -1.78
CA LEU A 52 -7.02 -16.61 -1.52
C LEU A 52 -8.47 -16.12 -1.57
N LYS A 53 -9.23 -16.54 -2.58
CA LYS A 53 -10.66 -16.19 -2.69
C LYS A 53 -11.47 -16.70 -1.53
N MET A 54 -11.26 -17.96 -1.12
CA MET A 54 -11.93 -18.54 0.05
C MET A 54 -11.61 -17.78 1.32
N TYR A 55 -10.32 -17.45 1.53
CA TYR A 55 -9.89 -16.68 2.69
C TYR A 55 -10.51 -15.29 2.74
N PHE A 56 -10.54 -14.56 1.60
CA PHE A 56 -11.19 -13.25 1.57
C PHE A 56 -12.70 -13.35 1.79
N ALA A 57 -13.37 -14.37 1.25
CA ALA A 57 -14.79 -14.59 1.54
C ALA A 57 -15.05 -14.87 3.04
N GLU A 58 -14.16 -15.60 3.73
CA GLU A 58 -14.24 -15.82 5.17
C GLU A 58 -14.05 -14.51 5.96
N VAL A 59 -13.07 -13.68 5.57
CA VAL A 59 -12.84 -12.37 6.17
C VAL A 59 -14.04 -11.46 5.97
N ASP A 60 -14.59 -11.40 4.76
CA ASP A 60 -15.75 -10.59 4.43
C ASP A 60 -17.02 -11.08 5.15
N ALA A 61 -17.21 -12.40 5.31
CA ALA A 61 -18.32 -12.94 6.08
C ALA A 61 -18.24 -12.60 7.57
N ARG A 62 -17.02 -12.46 8.11
CA ARG A 62 -16.77 -12.02 9.49
C ARG A 62 -16.84 -10.51 9.65
N ARG A 63 -16.74 -9.76 8.55
CA ARG A 63 -16.83 -8.30 8.57
C ARG A 63 -18.23 -7.92 9.01
N LYS A 64 -18.32 -7.20 10.12
CA LYS A 64 -19.52 -6.45 10.47
C LYS A 64 -19.41 -5.11 9.76
N PRO A 65 -20.21 -4.83 8.71
CA PRO A 65 -20.23 -3.50 8.14
C PRO A 65 -20.70 -2.53 9.22
N GLY A 66 -19.93 -1.47 9.45
CA GLY A 66 -20.39 -0.39 10.31
C GLY A 66 -21.57 0.34 9.67
N SER A 67 -22.36 1.03 10.47
CA SER A 67 -23.42 1.90 9.95
C SER A 67 -22.82 3.07 9.16
N SER A 68 -23.62 3.74 8.33
CA SER A 68 -23.17 4.98 7.65
C SER A 68 -22.74 6.04 8.66
N GLU A 69 -23.46 6.11 9.79
CA GLU A 69 -23.17 7.03 10.90
C GLU A 69 -21.81 6.70 11.54
N GLU A 70 -21.51 5.42 11.81
CA GLU A 70 -20.19 5.01 12.33
C GLU A 70 -19.05 5.34 11.35
N ALA A 71 -19.30 5.22 10.04
CA ALA A 71 -18.33 5.58 9.02
C ALA A 71 -18.06 7.08 8.98
N GLU A 72 -19.11 7.91 9.08
CA GLU A 72 -19.01 9.37 9.16
C GLU A 72 -18.29 9.82 10.44
N ASP A 73 -18.62 9.21 11.59
CA ASP A 73 -17.95 9.48 12.87
C ASP A 73 -16.44 9.19 12.81
N ILE A 74 -16.04 8.09 12.16
CA ILE A 74 -14.64 7.74 11.97
C ILE A 74 -13.93 8.80 11.12
N ILE A 75 -14.57 9.27 10.05
CA ILE A 75 -14.02 10.31 9.17
C ILE A 75 -13.89 11.62 9.92
N ASP A 76 -14.93 12.04 10.65
CA ASP A 76 -14.94 13.27 11.41
C ASP A 76 -13.88 13.25 12.53
N GLU A 77 -13.72 12.13 13.23
CA GLU A 77 -12.67 11.97 14.24
C GLU A 77 -11.27 12.01 13.60
N ALA A 78 -11.07 11.37 12.45
CA ALA A 78 -9.83 11.47 11.70
C ALA A 78 -9.52 12.93 11.32
N ILE A 79 -10.52 13.70 10.87
CA ILE A 79 -10.36 15.12 10.55
C ILE A 79 -10.03 15.94 11.80
N ARG A 80 -10.71 15.72 12.93
CA ARG A 80 -10.41 16.39 14.22
C ARG A 80 -8.98 16.13 14.69
N SER A 81 -8.48 14.91 14.50
CA SER A 81 -7.13 14.52 14.91
C SER A 81 -6.04 15.34 14.19
N VAL A 82 -6.28 15.67 12.91
CA VAL A 82 -5.37 16.45 12.06
C VAL A 82 -5.63 17.96 12.19
N ARG A 83 -6.89 18.37 12.31
CA ARG A 83 -7.34 19.77 12.38
C ARG A 83 -8.03 20.03 13.71
N ARG A 84 -7.24 20.38 14.73
CA ARG A 84 -7.74 20.80 16.04
C ARG A 84 -8.62 22.04 15.89
N GLY A 85 -9.95 21.85 15.94
CA GLY A 85 -10.95 22.90 15.75
C GLY A 85 -12.05 22.58 14.73
N TYR A 86 -11.93 21.48 13.97
CA TYR A 86 -13.02 21.02 13.10
C TYR A 86 -14.26 20.65 13.91
N ARG A 87 -15.43 21.08 13.42
CA ARG A 87 -16.77 20.70 13.90
C ARG A 87 -17.57 20.24 12.71
N SER A 88 -18.14 19.04 12.81
CA SER A 88 -19.11 18.54 11.84
C SER A 88 -20.42 19.33 11.95
N HIS A 89 -21.13 19.49 10.83
CA HIS A 89 -22.35 20.31 10.72
C HIS A 89 -23.61 19.45 10.70
#